data_AF-A0A1F9LV16-F1
#
_entry.id   AF-A0A1F9LV16-F1
#
_cell.length_a   1.000
_cell.length_b   1.000
_cell.length_c   1.000
_cell.angle_alpha   90.00
_cell.angle_beta   90.00
_cell.angle_gamma   90.00
#
_symmetry.space_group_name_H-M   'P 1'
#
loop_
_entity.id
_entity.type
_entity.pdbx_description
1 polymer ?
#
loop_
_entity_poly.entity_id
_entity_poly.type
_entity_poly.pdbx_seq_one_letter_code
_entity_poly.pdbx_strand_id
1 'polypeptide(L)' 'MCFGIDRPTDEASLVAFLGCFANPELLNSLVPRLTDAELNGLLDQITGLMRNHLTHQEYHRLFLKNQGADDRG' A
#
# COMPACT_ATOMS: atom_id res chain seq x y z
N MET A 1 -6.31 -3.79 -18.00
CA MET A 1 -6.80 -3.46 -16.65
C MET A 1 -8.18 -2.84 -16.82
N CYS A 2 -9.24 -3.55 -16.45
CA CYS A 2 -10.61 -3.09 -16.70
C CYS A 2 -11.19 -2.55 -15.40
N PHE A 3 -11.37 -1.23 -15.34
CA PHE A 3 -12.06 -0.55 -14.23
C PHE A 3 -13.50 -0.28 -14.65
N GLY A 4 -14.46 -0.47 -13.73
CA GLY A 4 -15.87 -0.12 -13.96
C GLY A 4 -16.76 -1.16 -14.67
N ILE A 5 -16.34 -2.44 -14.75
CA ILE A 5 -17.20 -3.53 -15.26
C ILE A 5 -18.06 -4.13 -14.13
N ASP A 6 -17.44 -4.50 -13.02
CA ASP A 6 -18.10 -5.01 -11.83
C ASP A 6 -17.17 -4.86 -10.61
N ARG A 7 -17.74 -4.69 -9.41
CA ARG A 7 -16.99 -4.43 -8.17
C ARG A 7 -15.86 -5.45 -7.89
N PRO A 8 -16.06 -6.77 -7.94
CA PRO A 8 -14.98 -7.75 -7.78
C PRO A 8 -13.88 -7.64 -8.85
N THR A 9 -14.21 -7.23 -10.07
CA THR A 9 -13.21 -7.06 -11.14
C THR A 9 -12.37 -5.79 -10.91
N ASP A 10 -13.02 -4.75 -10.39
CA ASP A 10 -12.36 -3.51 -9.98
C ASP A 10 -11.43 -3.74 -8.79
N GLU A 11 -11.88 -4.50 -7.79
CA GLU A 11 -11.08 -4.90 -6.63
C GLU A 11 -9.86 -5.74 -7.05
N ALA A 12 -10.05 -6.75 -7.90
CA ALA A 12 -8.96 -7.57 -8.41
C ALA A 12 -7.95 -6.75 -9.24
N SER A 13 -8.45 -5.80 -10.04
CA SER A 13 -7.59 -4.86 -10.76
C SER A 13 -6.81 -4.00 -9.77
N LEU A 14 -7.46 -3.37 -8.80
CA LEU A 14 -6.81 -2.53 -7.81
C LEU A 14 -5.70 -3.28 -7.04
N VAL A 15 -5.93 -4.54 -6.68
CA VAL A 15 -4.91 -5.41 -6.05
C VAL A 15 -3.70 -5.60 -6.97
N ALA A 16 -3.93 -5.91 -8.25
CA ALA A 16 -2.83 -6.05 -9.22
C ALA A 16 -2.08 -4.73 -9.43
N PHE A 17 -2.79 -3.60 -9.43
CA PHE A 17 -2.19 -2.27 -9.59
C PHE A 17 -1.29 -1.94 -8.40
N LEU A 18 -1.79 -2.12 -7.18
CA LEU A 18 -1.04 -1.91 -5.95
C LEU A 18 0.17 -2.84 -5.87
N GLY A 19 0.05 -4.08 -6.35
CA GLY A 19 1.18 -5.01 -6.47
C GLY A 19 2.29 -4.48 -7.39
N CYS A 20 1.93 -3.94 -8.55
CA CYS A 20 2.90 -3.29 -9.44
C CYS A 20 3.48 -2.01 -8.84
N PHE A 21 2.67 -1.21 -8.13
CA PHE A 21 3.12 -0.01 -7.45
C PHE A 21 4.09 -0.32 -6.30
N ALA A 22 3.86 -1.41 -5.58
CA ALA A 22 4.73 -1.92 -4.53
C ALA A 22 6.00 -2.62 -5.05
N ASN A 23 6.24 -2.63 -6.37
CA ASN A 23 7.43 -3.22 -6.94
C ASN A 23 8.69 -2.47 -6.44
N PRO A 24 9.65 -3.16 -5.81
CA PRO A 24 10.86 -2.52 -5.27
C PRO A 24 11.66 -1.76 -6.32
N GLU A 25 11.70 -2.20 -7.58
CA GLU A 25 12.41 -1.50 -8.66
C GLU A 25 11.74 -0.16 -9.01
N LEU A 26 10.40 -0.15 -9.04
CA LEU A 26 9.61 1.06 -9.26
C LEU A 26 9.79 2.03 -8.09
N LEU A 27 9.63 1.54 -6.85
CA LEU A 27 9.74 2.36 -5.65
C LEU A 27 11.15 2.97 -5.51
N ASN A 28 12.20 2.20 -5.75
CA ASN A 28 13.58 2.71 -5.70
C ASN A 28 13.84 3.81 -6.75
N SER A 29 13.12 3.80 -7.87
CA SER A 29 13.23 4.84 -8.91
C SER A 29 12.31 6.03 -8.65
N LEU A 30 11.12 5.78 -8.08
CA LEU A 30 10.07 6.78 -7.89
C LEU A 30 10.26 7.58 -6.60
N VAL A 31 10.49 6.91 -5.46
CA VAL A 31 10.66 7.54 -4.14
C VAL A 31 11.69 8.68 -4.14
N PRO A 32 12.91 8.54 -4.69
CA PRO A 32 13.89 9.65 -4.70
C PRO A 32 13.51 10.80 -5.65
N ARG A 33 12.52 10.62 -6.53
CA ARG A 33 12.03 11.66 -7.43
C ARG A 33 10.84 12.43 -6.86
N LEU A 34 10.20 11.92 -5.81
CA LEU A 34 9.09 12.60 -5.14
C LEU A 34 9.62 13.74 -4.30
N THR A 35 8.89 14.86 -4.30
CA THR A 35 9.15 15.95 -3.36
C THR A 35 8.70 15.57 -1.94
N ASP A 36 9.21 16.25 -0.92
CA ASP A 36 8.79 16.02 0.47
C ASP A 36 7.26 16.17 0.66
N ALA A 37 6.65 17.10 -0.08
CA ALA A 37 5.21 17.31 -0.05
C ALA A 37 4.44 16.11 -0.64
N GLU A 38 4.90 15.58 -1.77
CA GLU A 38 4.29 14.40 -2.40
C GLU A 38 4.50 13.15 -1.55
N LEU A 39 5.67 12.97 -0.96
CA LEU A 39 5.98 11.85 -0.08
C LEU A 39 5.04 11.84 1.14
N ASN A 40 4.89 12.98 1.81
CA ASN A 40 3.96 13.12 2.94
C ASN A 40 2.51 12.94 2.51
N GLY A 41 2.10 13.50 1.38
CA GLY A 41 0.72 13.36 0.86
C GLY A 41 0.37 11.93 0.46
N LEU A 42 1.32 11.17 -0.12
CA LEU A 42 1.13 9.76 -0.44
C LEU A 42 1.02 8.93 0.85
N LEU A 43 1.91 9.18 1.81
CA LEU A 43 1.91 8.50 3.10
C LEU A 43 0.60 8.76 3.86
N ASP A 44 0.15 10.01 3.92
CA ASP A 44 -1.10 10.39 4.58
C ASP A 44 -2.32 9.72 3.92
N GLN A 45 -2.38 9.68 2.59
CA GLN A 45 -3.46 8.99 1.89
C GLN A 45 -3.50 7.48 2.18
N ILE A 46 -2.35 6.79 2.09
CA ILE A 46 -2.28 5.35 2.33
C ILE A 46 -2.58 5.03 3.79
N THR A 47 -1.99 5.79 4.73
CA THR A 47 -2.24 5.61 6.17
C THR A 47 -3.66 6.00 6.58
N GLY A 48 -4.25 7.00 5.93
CA GLY A 48 -5.65 7.39 6.11
C GLY A 48 -6.61 6.28 5.68
N LEU A 49 -6.38 5.66 4.52
CA LEU A 49 -7.16 4.49 4.07
C LEU A 49 -7.04 3.33 5.07
N MET A 50 -5.83 3.02 5.50
CA MET A 50 -5.60 1.98 6.51
C MET A 50 -6.33 2.31 7.83
N ARG A 51 -6.25 3.55 8.33
CA ARG A 51 -6.93 3.94 9.57
C ARG A 51 -8.46 3.96 9.46
N ASN A 52 -8.99 4.30 8.28
CA ASN A 52 -10.43 4.36 8.05
C ASN A 52 -11.04 2.97 7.91
N HIS A 53 -10.30 2.00 7.35
CA HIS A 53 -10.82 0.67 7.05
C HIS A 53 -10.31 -0.44 7.98
N LEU A 54 -9.16 -0.24 8.64
CA LEU A 54 -8.58 -1.18 9.59
C LEU A 54 -8.78 -0.66 11.02
N THR A 55 -9.12 -1.59 11.91
CA THR A 55 -9.08 -1.30 13.35
C THR A 55 -7.63 -1.16 13.82
N HIS A 56 -7.43 -0.55 14.98
CA HIS A 56 -6.11 -0.42 15.59
C HIS A 56 -5.38 -1.77 15.69
N GLN A 57 -6.10 -2.85 16.02
CA GLN A 57 -5.52 -4.19 16.11
C GLN A 57 -5.11 -4.75 14.74
N GLU A 58 -5.95 -4.57 13.72
CA GLU A 58 -5.66 -5.04 12.36
C GLU A 58 -4.48 -4.29 11.75
N TYR A 59 -4.38 -2.97 11.95
CA TYR A 59 -3.22 -2.19 11.53
C TYR A 59 -1.93 -2.70 12.18
N HIS A 60 -1.93 -2.88 13.51
CA HIS A 60 -0.76 -3.40 14.23
C HIS A 60 -0.38 -4.82 13.76
N ARG A 61 -1.37 -5.66 13.48
CA ARG A 61 -1.16 -7.06 13.09
C ARG A 61 -0.71 -7.21 11.64
N LEU A 62 -1.28 -6.45 10.70
CA LEU A 62 -1.03 -6.61 9.27
C LEU A 62 0.15 -5.77 8.79
N PHE A 63 0.30 -4.55 9.31
CA PHE A 63 1.33 -3.61 8.84
C PHE A 63 2.60 -3.65 9.71
N LEU A 64 2.45 -3.58 11.04
CA LEU A 64 3.59 -3.49 11.97
C LEU A 64 4.24 -4.85 12.27
N LYS A 65 3.45 -5.92 12.42
CA LYS A 65 4.01 -7.25 12.72
C LYS A 65 4.82 -7.85 11.56
N ASN A 66 4.54 -7.45 10.32
CA ASN A 66 5.32 -7.88 9.15
C ASN A 66 6.72 -7.24 9.07
N GLN A 67 7.01 -6.21 9.88
CA GLN A 67 8.36 -5.64 9.99
C GLN A 67 9.19 -6.26 11.12
N GLY A 68 8.58 -7.04 12.01
CA GLY A 68 9.23 -7.63 13.19
C GLY A 68 9.35 -9.15 13.19
N ALA A 69 9.21 -9.81 12.04
CA ALA A 69 9.24 -11.26 11.93
C ALA A 69 10.07 -11.74 10.74
N ASP A 70 11.36 -11.39 10.75
CA ASP A 70 12.43 -12.24 10.21
C ASP A 70 13.56 -12.32 11.25
N ASP A 71 13.21 -12.89 12.40
CA ASP A 71 14.16 -13.55 13.31
C ASP A 71 13.48 -14.83 13.82
N ARG A 72 13.28 -15.80 12.90
CA ARG A 72 13.17 -17.23 13.21
C ARG A 72 13.00 -18.07 11.94
N GLY A 73 14.02 -18.87 11.62
CA GLY A 73 13.93 -19.98 10.67
C GLY A 73 15.26 -20.41 10.13
#